data_AF-A0A349NHL0-F1
#
_entry.id   AF-A0A349NHL0-F1
#
_cell.length_a   1.000
_cell.length_b   1.000
_cell.length_c   1.000
_cell.angle_alpha   90.00
_cell.angle_beta   90.00
_cell.angle_gamma   90.00
#
_symmetry.space_group_name_H-M   'P 1'
#
loop_
_entity.id
_entity.type
_entity.pdbx_description
1 polymer ?
#
loop_
_entity_poly.entity_id
_entity_poly.type
_entity_poly.pdbx_seq_one_letter_code
_entity_poly.pdbx_strand_id
1 'polypeptide(L)'
;MNCFRKDKKYNDEQLKNIEKLAEELTPASEISALLNLPWLLVDINTPNNTARLAYLHGMAKTAHELRIKNLELARAMAPSAMDQCFSDLKRMNRELEDS
;
A
#
# COMPACT_ATOMS: atom_id res chain seq x y z
N MET A 1 -17.23 -23.30 16.59
CA MET A 1 -16.43 -22.53 17.57
C MET A 1 -16.79 -21.07 17.36
N ASN A 2 -17.56 -20.49 18.28
CA ASN A 2 -18.08 -19.13 18.19
C ASN A 2 -17.05 -18.12 18.72
N CYS A 3 -16.60 -17.19 17.88
CA CYS A 3 -16.04 -15.92 18.33
C CYS A 3 -16.61 -14.78 17.46
N PHE A 4 -17.73 -14.24 17.92
CA PHE A 4 -18.31 -12.93 17.60
C PHE A 4 -17.49 -12.02 16.67
N ARG A 5 -17.78 -12.01 15.37
CA ARG A 5 -17.62 -10.79 14.57
C ARG A 5 -18.81 -9.88 14.91
N LYS A 6 -18.73 -9.16 16.03
CA LYS A 6 -19.38 -7.85 16.08
C LYS A 6 -18.59 -7.00 15.11
N ASP A 7 -19.26 -6.34 14.16
CA ASP A 7 -18.66 -5.42 13.21
C ASP A 7 -17.86 -4.34 13.95
N LYS A 8 -16.59 -4.63 14.28
CA LYS A 8 -15.67 -3.67 14.87
C LYS A 8 -15.23 -2.78 13.73
N LYS A 9 -16.04 -1.76 13.47
CA LYS A 9 -15.68 -0.67 12.57
C LYS A 9 -14.38 -0.05 13.09
N TYR A 10 -13.35 -0.04 12.26
CA TYR A 10 -12.12 0.70 12.55
C TYR A 10 -12.47 2.15 12.80
N ASN A 11 -11.89 2.74 13.84
CA ASN A 11 -11.99 4.18 14.04
C ASN A 11 -11.02 4.91 13.10
N ASP A 12 -11.23 6.22 12.91
CA ASP A 12 -10.44 7.01 11.98
C ASP A 12 -8.94 7.06 12.33
N GLU A 13 -8.61 7.00 13.62
CA GLU A 13 -7.22 6.97 14.10
C GLU A 13 -6.52 5.67 13.73
N GLN A 14 -7.18 4.53 13.90
CA GLN A 14 -6.67 3.22 13.49
C GLN A 14 -6.44 3.18 11.99
N LEU A 15 -7.39 3.70 11.20
CA LEU A 15 -7.24 3.76 9.74
C LEU A 15 -6.07 4.65 9.33
N LYS A 16 -5.93 5.84 9.95
CA LYS A 16 -4.77 6.73 9.72
C LYS A 16 -3.45 6.07 10.08
N ASN A 17 -3.38 5.34 11.19
CA ASN A 17 -2.16 4.66 11.62
C ASN A 17 -1.81 3.48 10.72
N ILE A 18 -2.81 2.73 10.24
CA ILE A 18 -2.61 1.66 9.25
C ILE A 18 -2.03 2.25 7.96
N GLU A 19 -2.65 3.32 7.44
CA GLU A 19 -2.18 4.01 6.23
C GLU A 19 -0.75 4.52 6.42
N LYS A 20 -0.47 5.19 7.55
CA LYS A 20 0.85 5.78 7.82
C LYS A 20 1.95 4.72 7.92
N LEU A 21 1.71 3.62 8.61
CA LEU A 21 2.70 2.54 8.72
C LEU A 21 2.92 1.83 7.39
N ALA A 22 1.86 1.67 6.58
CA ALA A 22 1.97 1.11 5.23
C ALA A 22 2.78 2.03 4.29
N GLU A 23 2.59 3.35 4.41
CA GLU A 23 3.42 4.35 3.74
C GLU A 23 4.90 4.23 4.16
N GLU A 24 5.17 3.88 5.42
CA GLU A 24 6.53 3.64 5.91
C GLU A 24 7.09 2.24 5.56
N LEU A 25 6.48 1.53 4.60
CA LEU A 25 6.84 0.18 4.17
C LEU A 25 6.74 -0.89 5.27
N THR A 26 5.92 -0.66 6.30
CA THR A 26 5.71 -1.65 7.36
C THR A 26 4.77 -2.76 6.88
N PRO A 27 5.17 -4.05 6.94
CA PRO A 27 4.32 -5.16 6.54
C PRO A 27 3.04 -5.26 7.38
N ALA A 28 1.94 -5.72 6.77
CA ALA A 28 0.64 -5.83 7.45
C ALA A 28 0.68 -6.66 8.76
N SER A 29 1.54 -7.69 8.84
CA SER A 29 1.76 -8.48 10.05
C SER A 29 2.38 -7.67 11.19
N GLU A 30 3.30 -6.78 10.87
CA GLU A 30 3.94 -5.90 11.84
C GLU A 30 2.98 -4.78 12.26
N ILE A 31 2.24 -4.18 11.32
CA ILE A 31 1.17 -3.21 11.65
C ILE A 31 0.16 -3.83 12.60
N SER A 32 -0.26 -5.07 12.34
CA SER A 32 -1.18 -5.81 13.20
C SER A 32 -0.64 -5.97 14.63
N ALA A 33 0.66 -6.21 14.77
CA ALA A 33 1.31 -6.33 16.08
C ALA A 33 1.45 -4.96 16.77
N LEU A 34 1.97 -3.95 16.06
CA LEU A 34 2.21 -2.60 16.58
C LEU A 34 0.93 -1.92 17.07
N LEU A 35 -0.17 -2.08 16.34
CA LEU A 35 -1.45 -1.48 16.66
C LEU A 35 -2.33 -2.36 17.57
N ASN A 36 -1.87 -3.58 17.91
CA ASN A 36 -2.64 -4.60 18.62
C ASN A 36 -3.99 -4.92 17.95
N LEU A 37 -3.97 -5.11 16.62
CA LEU A 37 -5.14 -5.38 15.78
C LEU A 37 -5.03 -6.76 15.11
N PRO A 38 -5.11 -7.89 15.84
CA PRO A 38 -4.85 -9.23 15.30
C PRO A 38 -5.79 -9.65 14.15
N TRP A 39 -6.95 -9.01 14.00
CA TRP A 39 -7.89 -9.26 12.90
C TRP A 39 -7.51 -8.52 11.60
N LEU A 40 -6.56 -7.58 11.63
CA LEU A 40 -6.15 -6.77 10.49
C LEU A 40 -5.72 -7.62 9.28
N LEU A 41 -5.03 -8.73 9.52
CA LEU A 41 -4.57 -9.61 8.45
C LEU A 41 -5.71 -10.23 7.64
N VAL A 42 -6.82 -10.57 8.31
CA VAL A 42 -8.01 -11.08 7.62
C VAL A 42 -8.72 -9.95 6.89
N ASP A 43 -8.81 -8.78 7.52
CA ASP A 43 -9.56 -7.64 7.02
C ASP A 43 -8.88 -6.98 5.81
N ILE A 44 -7.55 -6.89 5.77
CA ILE A 44 -6.80 -6.42 4.58
C ILE A 44 -7.01 -7.34 3.37
N ASN A 45 -7.24 -8.64 3.60
CA ASN A 45 -7.54 -9.59 2.51
C ASN A 45 -9.02 -9.55 2.06
N THR A 46 -9.87 -8.82 2.76
CA THR A 46 -11.29 -8.70 2.42
C THR A 46 -11.52 -7.52 1.47
N PRO A 47 -12.08 -7.74 0.26
CA PRO A 47 -12.42 -6.65 -0.66
C PRO A 47 -13.30 -5.59 -0.02
N ASN A 48 -13.07 -4.32 -0.38
CA ASN A 48 -13.81 -3.15 0.11
C ASN A 48 -13.78 -2.91 1.64
N ASN A 49 -12.98 -3.66 2.40
CA ASN A 49 -12.77 -3.37 3.82
C ASN A 49 -11.99 -2.06 3.99
N THR A 50 -12.40 -1.22 4.93
CA THR A 50 -11.77 0.10 5.16
C THR A 50 -10.30 -0.01 5.54
N ALA A 51 -9.89 -1.04 6.28
CA ALA A 51 -8.49 -1.29 6.58
C ALA A 51 -7.68 -1.73 5.35
N ARG A 52 -8.29 -2.51 4.44
CA ARG A 52 -7.68 -2.82 3.13
C ARG A 52 -7.45 -1.54 2.34
N LEU A 53 -8.46 -0.68 2.26
CA LEU A 53 -8.37 0.59 1.53
C LEU A 53 -7.28 1.50 2.11
N ALA A 54 -7.23 1.67 3.43
CA ALA A 54 -6.19 2.44 4.12
C ALA A 54 -4.78 1.87 3.86
N TYR A 55 -4.62 0.55 3.97
CA TYR A 55 -3.34 -0.13 3.72
C TYR A 55 -2.88 0.05 2.26
N LEU A 56 -3.75 -0.21 1.29
CA LEU A 56 -3.43 -0.04 -0.13
C LEU A 56 -3.14 1.42 -0.49
N HIS A 57 -3.87 2.36 0.13
CA HIS A 57 -3.63 3.79 -0.06
C HIS A 57 -2.23 4.19 0.43
N GLY A 58 -1.82 3.76 1.63
CA GLY A 58 -0.46 3.98 2.13
C GLY A 58 0.62 3.38 1.22
N MET A 59 0.45 2.14 0.77
CA MET A 59 1.35 1.53 -0.21
C MET A 59 1.45 2.34 -1.52
N ALA A 60 0.31 2.82 -2.03
CA ALA A 60 0.26 3.59 -3.26
C ALA A 60 0.99 4.93 -3.14
N LYS A 61 0.91 5.60 -1.99
CA LYS A 61 1.67 6.83 -1.72
C LYS A 61 3.17 6.59 -1.81
N THR A 62 3.68 5.56 -1.15
CA THR A 62 5.12 5.27 -1.16
C THR A 62 5.59 4.80 -2.52
N ALA A 63 4.79 3.99 -3.23
CA ALA A 63 5.10 3.64 -4.62
C ALA A 63 5.11 4.88 -5.53
N HIS A 64 4.28 5.90 -5.27
CA HIS A 64 4.33 7.17 -5.99
C HIS A 64 5.60 7.97 -5.66
N GLU A 65 5.95 8.11 -4.39
CA GLU A 65 7.17 8.80 -3.97
C GLU A 65 8.45 8.15 -4.53
N LEU A 66 8.51 6.82 -4.51
CA LEU A 66 9.63 6.06 -5.09
C LEU A 66 9.75 6.31 -6.60
N ARG A 67 8.63 6.38 -7.33
CA ARG A 67 8.65 6.72 -8.76
C ARG A 67 9.14 8.14 -9.02
N ILE A 68 8.75 9.11 -8.19
CA ILE A 68 9.26 10.49 -8.30
C ILE A 68 10.78 10.52 -8.12
N LYS A 69 11.29 9.90 -7.05
CA LYS A 69 12.74 9.81 -6.78
C LYS A 69 13.46 9.08 -7.92
N ASN A 70 12.87 8.03 -8.47
CA ASN A 70 13.45 7.30 -9.59
C ASN A 70 13.50 8.16 -10.88
N LEU A 71 12.50 9.03 -11.11
CA LEU A 71 12.54 10.00 -12.21
C LEU A 71 13.67 11.04 -12.02
N GLU A 72 13.92 11.48 -10.78
CA GLU A 72 15.03 12.38 -10.47
C GLU A 72 16.39 11.72 -10.78
N LEU A 73 16.57 10.47 -10.37
CA LEU A 73 17.76 9.68 -10.69
C LEU A 73 17.93 9.46 -12.20
N ALA A 74 16.84 9.17 -12.92
CA ALA A 74 16.87 9.01 -14.37
C ALA A 74 17.27 10.32 -15.08
N ARG A 75 16.79 11.48 -14.61
CA ARG A 75 17.22 12.80 -15.12
C ARG A 75 18.69 13.09 -14.85
N ALA A 76 19.24 12.54 -13.76
CA ALA A 76 20.67 12.55 -13.46
C ALA A 76 21.45 11.46 -14.24
N MET A 77 20.84 10.84 -15.26
CA MET A 77 21.45 9.84 -16.14
C MET A 77 21.85 8.54 -15.43
N ALA A 78 21.26 8.19 -14.29
CA ALA A 78 21.49 6.90 -13.65
C ALA A 78 20.88 5.76 -14.50
N PRO A 79 21.70 4.83 -15.04
CA PRO A 79 21.20 3.82 -16.00
C PRO A 79 20.07 2.95 -15.47
N SER A 80 20.22 2.42 -14.24
CA SER A 80 19.21 1.58 -13.61
C SER A 80 17.87 2.30 -13.40
N ALA A 81 17.90 3.60 -13.11
CA ALA A 81 16.70 4.40 -12.94
C ALA A 81 15.99 4.64 -14.28
N MET A 82 16.73 4.91 -15.35
CA MET A 82 16.19 5.04 -16.71
C MET A 82 15.50 3.74 -17.17
N ASP A 83 16.16 2.59 -17.00
CA ASP A 83 15.60 1.28 -17.34
C ASP A 83 14.29 1.01 -16.59
N GLN A 84 14.27 1.31 -15.29
CA GLN A 84 13.08 1.16 -14.47
C GLN A 84 11.94 2.10 -14.90
N CYS A 85 12.24 3.36 -15.24
CA CYS A 85 11.24 4.29 -15.77
C CYS A 85 10.64 3.82 -17.10
N PHE A 86 11.44 3.24 -18.00
CA PHE A 86 10.92 2.65 -19.24
C PHE A 86 10.01 1.43 -18.96
N SER A 87 10.36 0.60 -17.97
CA SER A 87 9.52 -0.51 -17.53
C SER A 87 8.17 -0.03 -16.98
N ASP A 88 8.19 1.02 -16.15
CA ASP A 88 6.99 1.62 -15.59
C ASP A 88 6.07 2.20 -16.69
N LEU A 89 6.64 2.90 -17.69
CA LEU A 89 5.88 3.40 -18.85
C LEU A 89 5.22 2.25 -19.63
N LYS A 90 5.94 1.14 -19.86
CA LYS A 90 5.37 -0.04 -20.52
C LYS A 90 4.23 -0.66 -19.70
N ARG A 91 4.34 -0.68 -18.36
CA ARG A 91 3.25 -1.16 -17.49
C ARG A 91 2.01 -0.28 -17.65
N MET A 92 2.18 1.04 -17.62
CA MET A 92 1.06 1.99 -17.79
C MET A 92 0.32 1.77 -19.12
N ASN A 93 1.05 1.53 -20.22
CA ASN A 93 0.41 1.25 -21.50
C ASN A 93 -0.40 -0.06 -21.48
N ARG A 94 0.13 -1.12 -20.85
CA ARG A 94 -0.59 -2.40 -20.73
C ARG A 94 -1.89 -2.25 -19.94
N GLU A 95 -1.88 -1.49 -18.86
CA GLU A 95 -3.08 -1.24 -18.04
C GLU A 95 -4.22 -0.56 -18.84
N LEU A 96 -3.89 0.21 -19.88
CA LEU A 96 -4.88 0.83 -20.79
C LEU A 96 -5.37 -0.14 -21.88
N GLU A 97 -4.54 -1.12 -22.27
CA GLU A 97 -4.91 -2.13 -23.27
C GLU A 97 -5.82 -3.22 -22.67
N ASP A 98 -5.66 -3.51 -21.37
CA ASP A 98 -6.42 -4.51 -20.64
C ASP A 98 -7.73 -3.98 -20.01
N SER A 99 -7.98 -2.66 -20.06
CA SER A 99 -9.15 -1.97 -19.50
C SER A 99 -10.27 -1.73 -20.50
#